data_AF-A0A9D0ZR03-F1
#
_entry.id   AF-A0A9D0ZR03-F1
#
_cell.length_a   1.000
_cell.length_b   1.000
_cell.length_c   1.000
_cell.angle_alpha   90.00
_cell.angle_beta   90.00
_cell.angle_gamma   90.00
#
_symmetry.space_group_name_H-M   'P 1'
#
loop_
_entity.id
_entity.type
_entity.pdbx_description
1 polymer ?
#
loop_
_entity_poly.entity_id
_entity_poly.type
_entity_poly.pdbx_seq_one_letter_code
_entity_poly.pdbx_strand_id
1 'polypeptide(L)'
;MAEFKYYNHDLKISSNYAPYIVTGKITEDDVEMLNNSGNQKILIMLNTAGQDSKIISKISKNKAIFSILGGLDYLKISKYRDPYYIKRTIMSPLVLSSIIKEFEQIESKIRPTWDDTEKSLYVYKTMTEMYHYRYEGESKYEQIDGNTYEVIRSLSGMLYNRLVCVGFALAFKEEMDRLGIPCYYQNKRNHHAWNIVKLDGEYRGIDLTWECFNKKNNRCTFRCFGRDPKFYENKHHNLDHELEEINFTLTPFTDEELKSHLQNVSEELTKTFSLKTFENSEGKKIKYYITEVGDKYTKYYIDLFGKLVVVYLPNQILPKDGLTISNIEKAITNEGYIGPKPAEIKTKYNLFTRTDGTSFLITSSERKKKNLGEFCYLDIIQNSQGEDVIRRSFILSENDLTKFKDENQKELIANTLLSSRRLEKKLISFNGYVGYIGDDFQIYYDKAVENSLNIQRGRR
;
A
#
# COMPACT_ATOMS: atom_id res chain seq x y z
N MET A 1 6.94 21.80 -13.97
CA MET A 1 6.72 21.99 -15.41
C MET A 1 7.42 20.84 -16.11
N ALA A 2 6.74 20.17 -17.02
CA ALA A 2 7.31 19.07 -17.79
C ALA A 2 8.23 19.60 -18.90
N GLU A 3 9.23 18.81 -19.30
CA GLU A 3 10.06 19.12 -20.47
C GLU A 3 9.51 18.38 -21.69
N PHE A 4 9.36 19.09 -22.81
CA PHE A 4 8.82 18.54 -24.06
C PHE A 4 9.90 18.58 -25.15
N LYS A 5 10.48 17.42 -25.47
CA LYS A 5 11.51 17.30 -26.50
C LYS A 5 10.93 16.67 -27.76
N TYR A 6 10.98 17.40 -28.88
CA TYR A 6 10.50 16.88 -30.16
C TYR A 6 11.22 15.57 -30.55
N TYR A 7 10.45 14.56 -30.93
CA TYR A 7 10.96 13.26 -31.34
C TYR A 7 10.99 13.18 -32.87
N ASN A 8 12.19 13.32 -33.45
CA ASN A 8 12.35 13.41 -34.90
C ASN A 8 12.34 12.02 -35.59
N HIS A 9 11.30 11.23 -35.34
CA HIS A 9 11.05 9.95 -36.00
C HIS A 9 9.56 9.78 -36.27
N ASP A 10 9.26 9.29 -37.47
CA ASP A 10 7.88 8.97 -37.86
C ASP A 10 7.40 7.71 -37.14
N LEU A 11 6.42 7.88 -36.25
CA LEU A 11 5.80 6.78 -35.51
C LEU A 11 4.81 5.97 -36.35
N LYS A 12 4.48 6.39 -37.59
CA LYS A 12 3.52 5.72 -38.49
C LYS A 12 2.15 5.41 -37.88
N ILE A 13 1.73 6.18 -36.87
CA ILE A 13 0.46 5.97 -36.14
C ILE A 13 -0.58 7.04 -36.46
N SER A 14 -0.16 8.28 -36.69
CA SER A 14 -1.03 9.34 -37.17
C SER A 14 -0.22 10.53 -37.67
N SER A 15 -0.44 10.95 -38.92
CA SER A 15 0.22 12.11 -39.54
C SER A 15 -0.14 13.45 -38.90
N ASN A 16 -1.19 13.49 -38.07
CA ASN A 16 -1.76 14.73 -37.54
C ASN A 16 -1.17 15.14 -36.18
N TYR A 17 -0.33 14.29 -35.59
CA TYR A 17 0.23 14.52 -34.26
C TYR A 17 1.75 14.67 -34.30
N ALA A 18 2.25 15.76 -33.73
CA ALA A 18 3.68 15.96 -33.54
C ALA A 18 4.14 15.18 -32.28
N PRO A 19 5.13 14.28 -32.37
CA PRO A 19 5.58 13.48 -31.23
C PRO A 19 6.60 14.22 -30.35
N TYR A 20 6.40 14.18 -29.04
CA TYR A 20 7.28 14.76 -28.03
C TYR A 20 7.57 13.73 -26.96
N ILE A 21 8.85 13.55 -26.62
CA ILE A 21 9.26 12.87 -25.40
C ILE A 21 9.01 13.84 -24.24
N VAL A 22 8.26 13.39 -23.24
CA VAL A 22 7.92 14.16 -22.06
C VAL A 22 8.63 13.59 -20.84
N THR A 23 9.39 14.43 -20.16
CA THR A 23 10.02 14.10 -18.87
C THR A 23 9.47 15.00 -17.77
N GLY A 24 9.42 14.48 -16.55
CA GLY A 24 8.87 15.18 -15.39
C GLY A 24 7.35 15.14 -15.29
N LYS A 25 6.81 15.88 -14.31
CA LYS A 25 5.38 15.91 -13.99
C LYS A 25 4.65 16.98 -14.81
N ILE A 26 3.55 16.61 -15.44
CA ILE A 26 2.62 17.54 -16.09
C ILE A 26 1.94 18.37 -15.00
N THR A 27 2.00 19.69 -15.16
CA THR A 27 1.42 20.70 -14.24
C THR A 27 0.20 21.37 -14.85
N GLU A 28 -0.51 22.21 -14.09
CA GLU A 28 -1.66 22.97 -14.61
C GLU A 28 -1.26 23.93 -15.74
N ASP A 29 -0.09 24.57 -15.63
CA ASP A 29 0.47 25.43 -16.69
C ASP A 29 0.73 24.65 -17.99
N ASP A 30 1.24 23.42 -17.87
CA ASP A 30 1.46 22.53 -19.02
C ASP A 30 0.13 22.16 -19.68
N VAL A 31 -0.92 21.93 -18.89
CA VAL A 31 -2.27 21.64 -19.40
C VAL A 31 -2.84 22.84 -20.15
N GLU A 32 -2.71 24.05 -19.62
CA GLU A 32 -3.15 25.28 -20.27
C GLU A 32 -2.44 25.47 -21.63
N MET A 33 -1.11 25.30 -21.65
CA MET A 33 -0.31 25.33 -22.87
C MET A 33 -0.80 24.30 -23.91
N LEU A 34 -1.03 23.05 -23.48
CA LEU A 34 -1.50 21.97 -24.37
C LEU A 34 -2.89 22.26 -24.94
N ASN A 35 -3.81 22.77 -24.11
CA ASN A 35 -5.18 23.08 -24.52
C ASN A 35 -5.24 24.25 -25.51
N ASN A 36 -4.37 25.25 -25.35
CA ASN A 36 -4.30 26.43 -26.21
C ASN A 36 -3.49 26.20 -27.50
N SER A 37 -2.76 25.09 -27.61
CA SER A 37 -2.01 24.74 -28.82
C SER A 37 -2.93 24.48 -30.02
N GLY A 38 -2.55 25.02 -31.19
CA GLY A 38 -3.21 24.73 -32.48
C GLY A 38 -2.94 23.31 -33.00
N ASN A 39 -1.77 22.74 -32.69
CA ASN A 39 -1.35 21.42 -33.17
C ASN A 39 -1.63 20.33 -32.15
N GLN A 40 -2.06 19.15 -32.62
CA GLN A 40 -2.22 17.96 -31.79
C GLN A 40 -0.85 17.33 -31.51
N LYS A 41 -0.65 16.80 -30.30
CA LYS A 41 0.64 16.23 -29.86
C LYS A 41 0.52 14.78 -29.39
N ILE A 42 1.50 13.94 -29.73
CA ILE A 42 1.72 12.66 -29.05
C ILE A 42 2.72 12.93 -27.91
N LEU A 43 2.31 12.62 -26.67
CA LEU A 43 3.13 12.77 -25.48
C LEU A 43 3.69 11.40 -25.10
N ILE A 44 4.96 11.16 -25.40
CA ILE A 44 5.67 9.90 -25.16
C ILE A 44 6.30 9.96 -23.78
N MET A 45 5.93 9.04 -22.89
CA MET A 45 6.39 8.99 -21.51
C MET A 45 6.91 7.60 -21.20
N LEU A 46 8.01 7.52 -20.45
CA LEU A 46 8.57 6.23 -20.03
C LEU A 46 7.56 5.44 -19.18
N ASN A 47 6.89 6.13 -18.26
CA ASN A 47 5.85 5.63 -17.38
C ASN A 47 5.04 6.83 -16.86
N THR A 48 4.11 6.56 -15.95
CA THR A 48 3.21 7.52 -15.31
C THR A 48 3.66 7.93 -13.91
N ALA A 49 4.87 7.55 -13.49
CA ALA A 49 5.39 7.86 -12.16
C ALA A 49 5.31 9.37 -11.88
N GLY A 50 4.72 9.73 -10.74
CA GLY A 50 4.52 11.11 -10.30
C GLY A 50 3.40 11.90 -11.00
N GLN A 51 2.76 11.36 -12.04
CA GLN A 51 1.60 12.00 -12.69
C GLN A 51 0.36 11.92 -11.78
N ASP A 52 -0.57 12.86 -11.98
CA ASP A 52 -1.79 13.02 -11.17
C ASP A 52 -3.03 12.92 -12.06
N SER A 53 -3.95 12.02 -11.72
CA SER A 53 -5.16 11.77 -12.50
C SER A 53 -6.01 13.03 -12.71
N LYS A 54 -6.10 13.91 -11.70
CA LYS A 54 -6.88 15.17 -11.75
C LYS A 54 -6.24 16.21 -12.66
N ILE A 55 -4.91 16.18 -12.83
CA ILE A 55 -4.22 17.07 -13.76
C ILE A 55 -4.37 16.55 -15.20
N ILE A 56 -4.09 15.26 -15.42
CA ILE A 56 -4.17 14.64 -16.75
C ILE A 56 -5.58 14.74 -17.35
N SER A 57 -6.62 14.57 -16.53
CA SER A 57 -8.04 14.67 -16.97
C SER A 57 -8.45 16.06 -17.48
N LYS A 58 -7.70 17.12 -17.18
CA LYS A 58 -7.97 18.49 -17.66
C LYS A 58 -7.46 18.73 -19.09
N ILE A 59 -6.69 17.80 -19.66
CA ILE A 59 -6.20 17.90 -21.05
C ILE A 59 -7.34 17.54 -22.00
N SER A 60 -7.61 18.42 -22.95
CA SER A 60 -8.69 18.25 -23.93
C SER A 60 -8.41 17.04 -24.85
N LYS A 61 -9.44 16.20 -25.04
CA LYS A 61 -9.35 14.94 -25.81
C LYS A 61 -8.70 15.07 -27.19
N ASN A 62 -8.90 16.20 -27.88
CA ASN A 62 -8.43 16.42 -29.25
C ASN A 62 -7.09 17.16 -29.32
N LYS A 63 -6.44 17.44 -28.18
CA LYS A 63 -5.19 18.23 -28.12
C LYS A 63 -3.97 17.36 -27.91
N ALA A 64 -4.12 16.24 -27.20
CA ALA A 64 -3.04 15.30 -26.98
C ALA A 64 -3.53 13.86 -26.99
N ILE A 65 -2.64 12.96 -27.38
CA ILE A 65 -2.71 11.53 -27.05
C ILE A 65 -1.42 11.15 -26.33
N PHE A 66 -1.49 10.17 -25.44
CA PHE A 66 -0.34 9.68 -24.69
C PHE A 66 0.18 8.40 -25.29
N SER A 67 1.50 8.23 -25.27
CA SER A 67 2.19 6.97 -25.51
C SER A 67 2.97 6.61 -24.25
N ILE A 68 2.45 5.66 -23.45
CA ILE A 68 3.12 5.18 -22.25
C ILE A 68 3.97 3.97 -22.63
N LEU A 69 5.28 4.15 -22.64
CA LEU A 69 6.23 3.14 -23.10
C LEU A 69 6.18 1.90 -22.21
N GLY A 70 6.28 2.08 -20.89
CA GLY A 70 6.20 0.99 -19.93
C GLY A 70 7.21 -0.12 -20.27
N GLY A 71 6.70 -1.32 -20.54
CA GLY A 71 7.49 -2.47 -20.98
C GLY A 71 7.77 -2.54 -22.49
N LEU A 72 7.13 -1.69 -23.30
CA LEU A 72 7.24 -1.65 -24.76
C LEU A 72 8.08 -0.43 -25.22
N ASP A 73 9.25 -0.23 -24.62
CA ASP A 73 10.14 0.90 -24.88
C ASP A 73 10.75 0.84 -26.30
N TYR A 74 9.98 1.31 -27.28
CA TYR A 74 10.38 1.39 -28.68
C TYR A 74 11.42 2.47 -28.98
N LEU A 75 11.74 3.33 -28.01
CA LEU A 75 12.86 4.27 -28.14
C LEU A 75 14.19 3.52 -28.05
N LYS A 76 14.28 2.53 -27.15
CA LYS A 76 15.50 1.76 -26.88
C LYS A 76 15.55 0.39 -27.57
N ILE A 77 14.43 -0.31 -27.65
CA ILE A 77 14.36 -1.71 -28.09
C ILE A 77 13.78 -1.77 -29.50
N SER A 78 14.48 -2.42 -30.42
CA SER A 78 14.16 -2.40 -31.84
C SER A 78 12.92 -3.22 -32.16
N LYS A 79 12.69 -4.39 -31.52
CA LYS A 79 11.46 -5.18 -31.75
C LYS A 79 10.17 -4.40 -31.45
N TYR A 80 10.20 -3.45 -30.52
CA TYR A 80 9.00 -2.68 -30.16
C TYR A 80 8.68 -1.52 -31.11
N ARG A 81 9.55 -1.23 -32.09
CA ARG A 81 9.28 -0.22 -33.13
C ARG A 81 8.27 -0.67 -34.17
N ASP A 82 7.88 -1.94 -34.16
CA ASP A 82 6.78 -2.44 -34.99
C ASP A 82 5.46 -1.74 -34.57
N PRO A 83 4.67 -1.17 -35.50
CA PRO A 83 3.37 -0.56 -35.21
C PRO A 83 2.42 -1.45 -34.39
N TYR A 84 2.58 -2.78 -34.48
CA TYR A 84 1.88 -3.76 -33.65
C TYR A 84 2.08 -3.54 -32.14
N TYR A 85 3.27 -3.14 -31.69
CA TYR A 85 3.54 -2.84 -30.28
C TYR A 85 3.21 -1.39 -29.95
N ILE A 86 3.57 -0.44 -30.82
CA ILE A 86 3.41 0.97 -30.49
C ILE A 86 1.93 1.31 -30.26
N LYS A 87 1.00 0.76 -31.05
CA LYS A 87 -0.45 1.00 -30.87
C LYS A 87 -0.97 0.66 -29.46
N ARG A 88 -0.30 -0.23 -28.71
CA ARG A 88 -0.68 -0.63 -27.34
C ARG A 88 -0.24 0.35 -26.28
N THR A 89 0.66 1.26 -26.63
CA THR A 89 1.10 2.34 -25.74
C THR A 89 0.16 3.54 -25.80
N ILE A 90 -0.67 3.62 -26.84
CA ILE A 90 -1.46 4.82 -27.17
C ILE A 90 -2.77 4.86 -26.41
N MET A 91 -3.08 6.01 -25.81
CA MET A 91 -4.35 6.25 -25.13
C MET A 91 -4.72 7.74 -25.09
N SER A 92 -6.01 8.02 -24.93
CA SER A 92 -6.48 9.40 -24.73
C SER A 92 -6.18 9.91 -23.31
N PRO A 93 -6.17 11.24 -23.07
CA PRO A 93 -6.00 11.79 -21.73
C PRO A 93 -7.03 11.28 -20.73
N LEU A 94 -8.29 11.11 -21.16
CA LEU A 94 -9.35 10.57 -20.32
C LEU A 94 -9.05 9.14 -19.88
N VAL A 95 -8.66 8.27 -20.83
CA VAL A 95 -8.30 6.87 -20.54
C VAL A 95 -7.10 6.81 -19.59
N LEU A 96 -6.04 7.58 -19.88
CA LEU A 96 -4.86 7.62 -19.01
C LEU A 96 -5.20 8.12 -17.60
N SER A 97 -6.03 9.16 -17.47
CA SER A 97 -6.43 9.68 -16.16
C SER A 97 -7.19 8.65 -15.33
N SER A 98 -8.06 7.84 -15.97
CA SER A 98 -8.76 6.75 -15.29
C SER A 98 -7.81 5.63 -14.84
N ILE A 99 -6.81 5.28 -15.67
CA ILE A 99 -5.78 4.30 -15.32
C ILE A 99 -4.93 4.80 -14.14
N ILE A 100 -4.44 6.04 -14.20
CA ILE A 100 -3.69 6.65 -13.09
C ILE A 100 -4.52 6.67 -11.81
N LYS A 101 -5.83 6.94 -11.90
CA LYS A 101 -6.72 6.93 -10.75
C LYS A 101 -6.87 5.54 -10.12
N GLU A 102 -6.80 4.45 -10.89
CA GLU A 102 -6.78 3.08 -10.34
C GLU A 102 -5.47 2.81 -9.60
N PHE A 103 -4.33 3.20 -10.18
CA PHE A 103 -3.03 3.11 -9.50
C PHE A 103 -3.00 3.94 -8.21
N GLU A 104 -3.45 5.20 -8.24
CA GLU A 104 -3.56 6.06 -7.05
C GLU A 104 -4.42 5.42 -5.94
N GLN A 105 -5.45 4.64 -6.29
CA GLN A 105 -6.27 3.92 -5.30
C GLN A 105 -5.49 2.77 -4.64
N ILE A 106 -4.72 2.00 -5.41
CA ILE A 106 -3.85 0.94 -4.88
C ILE A 106 -2.77 1.56 -3.99
N GLU A 107 -2.06 2.57 -4.49
CA GLU A 107 -1.01 3.31 -3.79
C GLU A 107 -1.49 3.89 -2.46
N SER A 108 -2.72 4.43 -2.40
CA SER A 108 -3.27 5.04 -1.19
C SER A 108 -3.41 4.09 0.01
N LYS A 109 -3.35 2.78 -0.24
CA LYS A 109 -3.45 1.72 0.78
C LYS A 109 -2.10 1.11 1.15
N ILE A 110 -1.04 1.48 0.45
CA ILE A 110 0.32 1.03 0.76
C ILE A 110 0.83 1.78 1.99
N ARG A 111 1.32 1.02 2.98
CA ARG A 111 1.93 1.61 4.18
C ARG A 111 3.36 2.05 3.84
N PRO A 112 3.78 3.29 4.15
CA PRO A 112 5.11 3.80 3.78
C PRO A 112 6.27 3.01 4.37
N THR A 113 6.04 2.41 5.54
CA THR A 113 6.97 1.55 6.28
C THR A 113 7.12 0.16 5.68
N TRP A 114 6.29 -0.22 4.71
CA TRP A 114 6.52 -1.42 3.91
C TRP A 114 7.82 -1.30 3.13
N ASP A 115 8.59 -2.38 3.14
CA ASP A 115 9.68 -2.59 2.21
C ASP A 115 9.14 -2.83 0.79
N ASP A 116 10.03 -2.92 -0.17
CA ASP A 116 9.62 -3.06 -1.57
C ASP A 116 8.94 -4.41 -1.83
N THR A 117 9.33 -5.48 -1.12
CA THR A 117 8.71 -6.81 -1.21
C THR A 117 7.26 -6.78 -0.75
N GLU A 118 6.98 -6.15 0.40
CA GLU A 118 5.65 -6.00 0.97
C GLU A 118 4.74 -5.15 0.08
N LYS A 119 5.25 -4.05 -0.48
CA LYS A 119 4.51 -3.25 -1.47
C LYS A 119 4.18 -4.07 -2.71
N SER A 120 5.15 -4.79 -3.28
CA SER A 120 4.93 -5.63 -4.46
C SER A 120 3.92 -6.74 -4.19
N LEU A 121 3.95 -7.38 -3.01
CA LEU A 121 2.97 -8.37 -2.61
C LEU A 121 1.56 -7.79 -2.50
N TYR A 122 1.43 -6.60 -1.90
CA TYR A 122 0.15 -5.91 -1.79
C TYR A 122 -0.43 -5.57 -3.18
N VAL A 123 0.38 -4.99 -4.06
CA VAL A 123 -0.01 -4.69 -5.45
C VAL A 123 -0.44 -5.96 -6.16
N TYR A 124 0.39 -7.02 -6.09
CA TYR A 124 0.13 -8.28 -6.76
C TYR A 124 -1.18 -8.93 -6.31
N LYS A 125 -1.43 -8.97 -4.99
CA LYS A 125 -2.69 -9.44 -4.42
C LYS A 125 -3.87 -8.61 -4.92
N THR A 126 -3.76 -7.29 -4.82
CA THR A 126 -4.83 -6.35 -5.16
C THR A 126 -5.20 -6.46 -6.64
N MET A 127 -4.21 -6.45 -7.54
CA MET A 127 -4.44 -6.65 -8.98
C MET A 127 -5.03 -8.03 -9.29
N THR A 128 -4.59 -9.08 -8.58
CA THR A 128 -5.18 -10.43 -8.72
C THR A 128 -6.66 -10.44 -8.34
N GLU A 129 -7.06 -9.67 -7.34
CA GLU A 129 -8.45 -9.59 -6.87
C GLU A 129 -9.32 -8.67 -7.75
N MET A 130 -8.74 -7.62 -8.34
CA MET A 130 -9.43 -6.66 -9.22
C MET A 130 -9.65 -7.18 -10.64
N TYR A 131 -8.64 -7.83 -11.22
CA TYR A 131 -8.62 -8.13 -12.65
C TYR A 131 -8.80 -9.61 -12.93
N HIS A 132 -9.34 -9.95 -14.10
CA HIS A 132 -9.53 -11.34 -14.51
C HIS A 132 -8.84 -11.62 -15.84
N TYR A 133 -8.34 -12.85 -15.96
CA TYR A 133 -7.87 -13.34 -17.24
C TYR A 133 -9.03 -13.44 -18.22
N ARG A 134 -8.86 -12.92 -19.44
CA ARG A 134 -9.85 -13.12 -20.51
C ARG A 134 -9.74 -14.53 -21.08
N TYR A 135 -10.77 -15.35 -20.89
CA TYR A 135 -10.85 -16.68 -21.51
C TYR A 135 -11.11 -16.57 -23.03
N GLU A 136 -10.47 -17.44 -23.81
CA GLU A 136 -10.82 -17.64 -25.22
C GLU A 136 -12.26 -18.14 -25.31
N GLY A 137 -13.11 -17.46 -26.09
CA GLY A 137 -14.52 -17.84 -26.28
C GLY A 137 -15.55 -17.08 -25.44
N GLU A 138 -15.15 -16.16 -24.54
CA GLU A 138 -16.10 -15.23 -23.91
C GLU A 138 -16.65 -14.25 -24.97
N SER A 139 -17.83 -14.55 -25.50
CA SER A 139 -18.57 -13.77 -26.52
C SER A 139 -19.48 -12.68 -25.95
N LYS A 140 -19.55 -12.53 -24.61
CA LYS A 140 -20.56 -11.69 -23.93
C LYS A 140 -20.23 -10.21 -23.80
N TYR A 141 -19.08 -9.77 -24.29
CA TYR A 141 -18.74 -8.35 -24.29
C TYR A 141 -18.90 -7.84 -25.71
N GLU A 142 -19.95 -7.03 -25.90
CA GLU A 142 -20.13 -6.17 -27.07
C GLU A 142 -18.77 -5.64 -27.49
N GLN A 143 -18.52 -5.65 -28.80
CA GLN A 143 -17.31 -5.10 -29.39
C GLN A 143 -17.03 -3.76 -28.72
N ILE A 144 -16.00 -3.71 -27.86
CA ILE A 144 -15.51 -2.46 -27.31
C ILE A 144 -14.83 -1.79 -28.50
N ASP A 145 -15.63 -0.97 -29.21
CA ASP A 145 -15.23 -0.12 -30.32
C ASP A 145 -14.46 -0.86 -31.45
N GLY A 146 -14.86 -2.10 -31.75
CA GLY A 146 -14.27 -2.90 -32.83
C GLY A 146 -12.85 -3.44 -32.58
N ASN A 147 -12.22 -3.19 -31.41
CA ASN A 147 -10.81 -3.55 -31.17
C ASN A 147 -10.49 -4.11 -29.77
N THR A 148 -11.43 -4.87 -29.18
CA THR A 148 -11.30 -5.51 -27.85
C THR A 148 -9.98 -6.27 -27.64
N TYR A 149 -9.37 -6.81 -28.70
CA TYR A 149 -8.14 -7.60 -28.62
C TYR A 149 -6.88 -6.78 -28.32
N GLU A 150 -6.81 -5.52 -28.78
CA GLU A 150 -5.67 -4.63 -28.49
C GLU A 150 -5.82 -3.94 -27.13
N VAL A 151 -7.04 -3.62 -26.73
CA VAL A 151 -7.35 -2.99 -25.43
C VAL A 151 -6.81 -3.84 -24.27
N ILE A 152 -7.13 -5.13 -24.24
CA ILE A 152 -6.71 -6.07 -23.17
C ILE A 152 -5.19 -6.40 -23.18
N ARG A 153 -4.48 -5.99 -24.24
CA ARG A 153 -3.01 -6.08 -24.39
C ARG A 153 -2.31 -4.74 -24.11
N SER A 154 -3.04 -3.79 -23.57
CA SER A 154 -2.55 -2.47 -23.16
C SER A 154 -2.95 -2.21 -21.71
N LEU A 155 -2.45 -1.11 -21.13
CA LEU A 155 -2.93 -0.63 -19.82
C LEU A 155 -4.44 -0.33 -19.82
N SER A 156 -5.03 0.01 -20.98
CA SER A 156 -6.47 0.29 -21.09
C SER A 156 -7.36 -0.89 -20.71
N GLY A 157 -6.86 -2.13 -20.74
CA GLY A 157 -7.60 -3.30 -20.29
C GLY A 157 -7.95 -3.30 -18.80
N MET A 158 -7.21 -2.54 -17.97
CA MET A 158 -7.50 -2.38 -16.54
C MET A 158 -8.91 -1.84 -16.32
N LEU A 159 -9.33 -0.86 -17.13
CA LEU A 159 -10.65 -0.23 -17.06
C LEU A 159 -11.83 -1.18 -17.35
N TYR A 160 -11.53 -2.37 -17.89
CA TYR A 160 -12.51 -3.41 -18.18
C TYR A 160 -12.40 -4.61 -17.23
N ASN A 161 -11.50 -4.54 -16.23
CA ASN A 161 -11.15 -5.65 -15.33
C ASN A 161 -10.78 -6.94 -16.08
N ARG A 162 -10.24 -6.82 -17.30
CA ARG A 162 -9.95 -7.94 -18.20
C ARG A 162 -8.63 -7.71 -18.92
N LEU A 163 -7.69 -8.60 -18.71
CA LEU A 163 -6.35 -8.54 -19.29
C LEU A 163 -5.93 -9.92 -19.81
N VAL A 164 -4.94 -9.91 -20.69
CA VAL A 164 -4.12 -11.09 -21.05
C VAL A 164 -2.68 -10.83 -20.64
N CYS A 165 -1.78 -11.78 -20.94
CA CYS A 165 -0.39 -11.75 -20.47
C CYS A 165 0.32 -10.39 -20.61
N VAL A 166 0.26 -9.78 -21.79
CA VAL A 166 0.86 -8.46 -22.05
C VAL A 166 0.26 -7.38 -21.15
N GLY A 167 -1.07 -7.34 -21.03
CA GLY A 167 -1.77 -6.33 -20.22
C GLY A 167 -1.44 -6.45 -18.73
N PHE A 168 -1.43 -7.68 -18.19
CA PHE A 168 -1.02 -7.92 -16.81
C PHE A 168 0.43 -7.50 -16.54
N ALA A 169 1.36 -7.90 -17.43
CA ALA A 169 2.77 -7.60 -17.26
C ALA A 169 3.07 -6.10 -17.40
N LEU A 170 2.32 -5.38 -18.25
CA LEU A 170 2.40 -3.92 -18.34
C LEU A 170 1.83 -3.22 -17.10
N ALA A 171 0.66 -3.64 -16.62
CA ALA A 171 0.03 -3.05 -15.44
C ALA A 171 0.89 -3.24 -14.18
N PHE A 172 1.42 -4.44 -13.95
CA PHE A 172 2.30 -4.71 -12.81
C PHE A 172 3.61 -3.91 -12.92
N LYS A 173 4.24 -3.88 -14.10
CA LYS A 173 5.43 -3.06 -14.33
C LYS A 173 5.18 -1.58 -14.07
N GLU A 174 4.07 -1.06 -14.57
CA GLU A 174 3.70 0.34 -14.42
C GLU A 174 3.54 0.73 -12.94
N GLU A 175 2.85 -0.10 -12.15
CA GLU A 175 2.70 0.15 -10.71
C GLU A 175 4.05 0.05 -9.98
N MET A 176 4.93 -0.89 -10.34
CA MET A 176 6.28 -0.96 -9.75
C MET A 176 7.12 0.28 -10.08
N ASP A 177 7.06 0.77 -11.32
CA ASP A 177 7.72 2.02 -11.74
C ASP A 177 7.24 3.21 -10.91
N ARG A 178 5.93 3.32 -10.68
CA ARG A 178 5.33 4.38 -9.86
C ARG A 178 5.79 4.32 -8.40
N LEU A 179 6.00 3.10 -7.88
CA LEU A 179 6.54 2.86 -6.53
C LEU A 179 8.07 2.97 -6.44
N GLY A 180 8.76 3.16 -7.57
CA GLY A 180 10.22 3.20 -7.64
C GLY A 180 10.90 1.85 -7.43
N ILE A 181 10.18 0.74 -7.64
CA ILE A 181 10.66 -0.63 -7.48
C ILE A 181 11.17 -1.13 -8.84
N PRO A 182 12.44 -1.57 -8.97
CA PRO A 182 12.96 -2.02 -10.26
C PRO A 182 12.20 -3.26 -10.76
N CYS A 183 11.52 -3.11 -11.89
CA CYS A 183 10.71 -4.15 -12.52
C CYS A 183 10.91 -4.13 -14.04
N TYR A 184 11.10 -5.31 -14.60
CA TYR A 184 11.41 -5.52 -16.01
C TYR A 184 10.26 -6.26 -16.65
N TYR A 185 9.74 -5.70 -17.74
CA TYR A 185 8.84 -6.43 -18.64
C TYR A 185 9.68 -7.35 -19.51
N GLN A 186 9.24 -8.59 -19.67
CA GLN A 186 9.82 -9.52 -20.63
C GLN A 186 8.71 -10.17 -21.44
N ASN A 187 9.01 -10.52 -22.69
CA ASN A 187 8.09 -11.29 -23.49
C ASN A 187 8.79 -12.26 -24.44
N LYS A 188 8.13 -13.39 -24.64
CA LYS A 188 8.36 -14.26 -25.79
C LYS A 188 7.38 -13.88 -26.89
N ARG A 189 7.88 -13.53 -28.07
CA ARG A 189 7.09 -12.98 -29.18
C ARG A 189 5.94 -13.93 -29.52
N ASN A 190 4.73 -13.39 -29.60
CA ASN A 190 3.49 -14.12 -29.90
C ASN A 190 3.19 -15.30 -28.95
N HIS A 191 3.78 -15.35 -27.76
CA HIS A 191 3.62 -16.47 -26.83
C HIS A 191 3.18 -16.03 -25.44
N HIS A 192 4.04 -15.35 -24.69
CA HIS A 192 3.76 -14.99 -23.29
C HIS A 192 4.52 -13.72 -22.88
N ALA A 193 4.04 -13.07 -21.81
CA ALA A 193 4.69 -11.91 -21.21
C ALA A 193 4.58 -11.97 -19.68
N TRP A 194 5.64 -11.55 -19.00
CA TRP A 194 5.80 -11.66 -17.55
C TRP A 194 6.69 -10.54 -17.03
N ASN A 195 6.97 -10.55 -15.72
CA ASN A 195 7.87 -9.57 -15.10
C ASN A 195 9.00 -10.23 -14.33
N ILE A 196 10.15 -9.56 -14.30
CA ILE A 196 11.22 -9.81 -13.34
C ILE A 196 11.30 -8.60 -12.43
N VAL A 197 11.17 -8.80 -11.12
CA VAL A 197 11.21 -7.72 -10.12
C VAL A 197 12.45 -7.87 -9.25
N LYS A 198 13.11 -6.77 -8.90
CA LYS A 198 14.22 -6.76 -7.96
C LYS A 198 13.70 -6.47 -6.55
N LEU A 199 13.78 -7.46 -5.66
CA LEU A 199 13.28 -7.45 -4.30
C LEU A 199 14.35 -7.97 -3.35
N ASP A 200 14.60 -7.25 -2.26
CA ASP A 200 15.64 -7.59 -1.26
C ASP A 200 17.04 -7.80 -1.86
N GLY A 201 17.35 -7.05 -2.93
CA GLY A 201 18.62 -7.16 -3.66
C GLY A 201 18.64 -8.21 -4.78
N GLU A 202 17.68 -9.13 -4.80
CA GLU A 202 17.62 -10.30 -5.68
C GLU A 202 16.57 -10.14 -6.79
N TYR A 203 16.74 -10.82 -7.92
CA TYR A 203 15.76 -10.83 -9.01
C TYR A 203 14.80 -12.00 -8.90
N ARG A 204 13.51 -11.75 -9.12
CA ARG A 204 12.45 -12.75 -8.93
C ARG A 204 11.48 -12.76 -10.12
N GLY A 205 11.17 -13.94 -10.63
CA GLY A 205 10.21 -14.13 -11.73
C GLY A 205 8.77 -14.09 -11.24
N ILE A 206 7.97 -13.18 -11.80
CA ILE A 206 6.57 -12.94 -11.43
C ILE A 206 5.66 -13.17 -12.62
N ASP A 207 4.58 -13.92 -12.42
CA ASP A 207 3.55 -14.15 -13.45
C ASP A 207 2.13 -13.94 -12.90
N LEU A 208 1.71 -12.68 -12.95
CA LEU A 208 0.36 -12.27 -12.54
C LEU A 208 -0.73 -12.89 -13.42
N THR A 209 -0.41 -13.22 -14.68
CA THR A 209 -1.37 -13.84 -15.61
C THR A 209 -1.74 -15.24 -15.14
N TRP A 210 -0.74 -16.05 -14.80
CA TRP A 210 -0.96 -17.42 -14.34
C TRP A 210 -1.61 -17.46 -12.97
N GLU A 211 -1.28 -16.51 -12.10
CA GLU A 211 -2.01 -16.30 -10.85
C GLU A 211 -3.49 -16.07 -11.12
N CYS A 212 -3.81 -15.05 -11.93
CA CYS A 212 -5.19 -14.69 -12.27
C CYS A 212 -5.93 -15.79 -13.03
N PHE A 213 -5.23 -16.57 -13.86
CA PHE A 213 -5.84 -17.66 -14.63
C PHE A 213 -6.32 -18.81 -13.74
N ASN A 214 -5.56 -19.18 -12.70
CA ASN A 214 -5.99 -20.25 -11.80
C ASN A 214 -6.35 -19.83 -10.37
N LYS A 215 -6.62 -18.54 -10.11
CA LYS A 215 -7.18 -18.10 -8.84
C LYS A 215 -8.54 -18.77 -8.61
N LYS A 216 -8.81 -19.20 -7.37
CA LYS A 216 -10.11 -19.76 -6.97
C LYS A 216 -10.82 -18.77 -6.05
N ASN A 217 -12.15 -18.65 -6.20
CA ASN A 217 -12.98 -17.74 -5.38
C ASN A 217 -12.44 -16.29 -5.35
N ASN A 218 -11.83 -15.84 -6.46
CA ASN A 218 -11.20 -14.54 -6.60
C ASN A 218 -10.09 -14.23 -5.59
N ARG A 219 -9.38 -15.24 -5.05
CA ARG A 219 -8.31 -15.05 -4.06
C ARG A 219 -6.92 -15.27 -4.65
N CYS A 220 -5.98 -14.39 -4.30
CA CYS A 220 -4.56 -14.57 -4.60
C CYS A 220 -3.95 -15.68 -3.75
N THR A 221 -3.15 -16.55 -4.37
CA THR A 221 -2.41 -17.65 -3.74
C THR A 221 -0.91 -17.43 -3.67
N PHE A 222 -0.39 -16.41 -4.38
CA PHE A 222 1.03 -16.06 -4.45
C PHE A 222 1.94 -17.16 -5.01
N ARG A 223 1.39 -18.17 -5.69
CA ARG A 223 2.20 -19.27 -6.23
C ARG A 223 3.10 -18.81 -7.38
N CYS A 224 2.69 -17.77 -8.11
CA CYS A 224 3.43 -17.22 -9.25
C CYS A 224 4.21 -15.95 -8.88
N PHE A 225 4.44 -15.70 -7.58
CA PHE A 225 5.21 -14.55 -7.08
C PHE A 225 6.61 -14.98 -6.65
N GLY A 226 7.52 -15.20 -7.61
CA GLY A 226 8.94 -15.37 -7.29
C GLY A 226 9.28 -16.68 -6.60
N ARG A 227 8.52 -17.75 -6.83
CA ARG A 227 8.70 -19.05 -6.14
C ARG A 227 9.25 -20.18 -7.01
N ASP A 228 9.29 -20.00 -8.33
CA ASP A 228 9.69 -21.06 -9.26
C ASP A 228 11.21 -21.05 -9.47
N PRO A 229 11.98 -22.05 -8.96
CA PRO A 229 13.42 -22.16 -9.22
C PRO A 229 13.75 -22.48 -10.69
N LYS A 230 12.77 -22.95 -11.46
CA LYS A 230 12.91 -23.37 -12.85
C LYS A 230 12.19 -22.43 -13.81
N PHE A 231 12.00 -21.17 -13.39
CA PHE A 231 11.22 -20.19 -14.12
C PHE A 231 11.61 -20.12 -15.61
N TYR A 232 12.90 -19.96 -15.94
CA TYR A 232 13.36 -19.91 -17.34
C TYR A 232 13.49 -21.28 -18.03
N GLU A 233 13.48 -22.41 -17.30
CA GLU A 233 13.42 -23.76 -17.92
C GLU A 233 12.01 -24.04 -18.49
N ASN A 234 11.01 -23.30 -18.04
CA ASN A 234 9.66 -23.40 -18.54
C ASN A 234 9.57 -22.93 -20.00
N LYS A 235 8.97 -23.74 -20.88
CA LYS A 235 8.75 -23.39 -22.30
C LYS A 235 8.01 -22.06 -22.53
N HIS A 236 7.26 -21.59 -21.53
CA HIS A 236 6.51 -20.34 -21.56
C HIS A 236 7.31 -19.10 -21.18
N HIS A 237 8.35 -19.25 -20.36
CA HIS A 237 9.18 -18.15 -19.89
C HIS A 237 10.61 -18.20 -20.44
N ASN A 238 11.01 -19.28 -21.12
CA ASN A 238 12.33 -19.36 -21.73
C ASN A 238 12.57 -18.23 -22.75
N LEU A 239 13.83 -17.85 -22.86
CA LEU A 239 14.27 -16.76 -23.74
C LEU A 239 14.87 -17.28 -25.05
N ASP A 240 14.56 -18.52 -25.42
CA ASP A 240 15.02 -19.12 -26.67
C ASP A 240 14.57 -18.22 -27.84
N HIS A 241 15.53 -17.72 -28.62
CA HIS A 241 15.33 -16.81 -29.75
C HIS A 241 14.91 -15.38 -29.41
N GLU A 242 14.86 -14.98 -28.14
CA GLU A 242 14.52 -13.61 -27.71
C GLU A 242 15.78 -12.77 -27.44
N LEU A 243 16.48 -12.38 -28.50
CA LEU A 243 17.81 -11.73 -28.43
C LEU A 243 17.82 -10.35 -27.75
N GLU A 244 16.67 -9.69 -27.66
CA GLU A 244 16.51 -8.37 -27.03
C GLU A 244 16.02 -8.47 -25.57
N GLU A 245 15.85 -9.68 -25.03
CA GLU A 245 15.50 -9.94 -23.63
C GLU A 245 16.75 -10.14 -22.77
N ILE A 246 16.64 -9.75 -21.49
CA ILE A 246 17.72 -9.92 -20.51
C ILE A 246 17.52 -11.24 -19.77
N ASN A 247 18.55 -12.09 -19.73
CA ASN A 247 18.53 -13.30 -18.91
C ASN A 247 19.03 -12.98 -17.50
N PHE A 248 18.10 -12.87 -16.53
CA PHE A 248 18.43 -12.58 -15.13
C PHE A 248 18.79 -13.85 -14.37
N THR A 249 19.72 -13.74 -13.41
CA THR A 249 19.87 -14.77 -12.38
C THR A 249 18.75 -14.61 -11.36
N LEU A 250 17.85 -15.60 -11.28
CA LEU A 250 16.68 -15.54 -10.40
C LEU A 250 16.90 -16.29 -9.09
N THR A 251 16.51 -15.66 -8.00
CA THR A 251 16.55 -16.23 -6.64
C THR A 251 15.12 -16.34 -6.11
N PRO A 252 14.51 -17.54 -6.09
CA PRO A 252 13.16 -17.70 -5.57
C PRO A 252 13.06 -17.41 -4.07
N PHE A 253 11.87 -17.04 -3.60
CA PHE A 253 11.58 -16.95 -2.18
C PHE A 253 11.53 -18.34 -1.56
N THR A 254 12.02 -18.46 -0.33
CA THR A 254 11.63 -19.55 0.56
C THR A 254 10.21 -19.31 1.08
N ASP A 255 9.56 -20.38 1.56
CA ASP A 255 8.22 -20.28 2.13
C ASP A 255 8.22 -19.45 3.42
N GLU A 256 9.29 -19.52 4.21
CA GLU A 256 9.48 -18.75 5.44
C GLU A 256 9.60 -17.24 5.16
N GLU A 257 10.43 -16.84 4.19
CA GLU A 257 10.57 -15.44 3.76
C GLU A 257 9.22 -14.88 3.31
N LEU A 258 8.56 -15.58 2.39
CA LEU A 258 7.28 -15.12 1.84
C LEU A 258 6.20 -15.04 2.91
N LYS A 259 6.14 -16.02 3.83
CA LYS A 259 5.21 -16.01 4.95
C LYS A 259 5.44 -14.81 5.87
N SER A 260 6.69 -14.44 6.14
CA SER A 260 7.02 -13.29 6.97
C SER A 260 6.49 -11.99 6.37
N HIS A 261 6.77 -11.72 5.09
CA HIS A 261 6.25 -10.53 4.41
C HIS A 261 4.71 -10.54 4.29
N LEU A 262 4.11 -11.69 3.97
CA LEU A 262 2.66 -11.82 3.84
C LEU A 262 1.94 -11.54 5.15
N GLN A 263 2.50 -11.96 6.29
CA GLN A 263 1.95 -11.63 7.59
C GLN A 263 1.81 -10.10 7.73
N ASN A 264 2.87 -9.36 7.40
CA ASN A 264 2.88 -7.90 7.50
C ASN A 264 1.90 -7.20 6.55
N VAL A 265 1.78 -7.69 5.32
CA VAL A 265 0.83 -7.15 4.32
C VAL A 265 -0.63 -7.46 4.67
N SER A 266 -0.87 -8.60 5.31
CA SER A 266 -2.21 -9.03 5.72
C SER A 266 -2.75 -8.27 6.93
N GLU A 267 -1.88 -7.56 7.65
CA GLU A 267 -2.31 -6.80 8.82
C GLU A 267 -3.11 -5.55 8.44
N GLU A 268 -4.38 -5.57 8.82
CA GLU A 268 -5.26 -4.41 8.68
C GLU A 268 -4.72 -3.21 9.45
N LEU A 269 -4.82 -2.01 8.85
CA LEU A 269 -4.45 -0.76 9.50
C LEU A 269 -5.19 -0.57 10.83
N THR A 270 -6.44 -1.03 10.92
CA THR A 270 -7.26 -1.00 12.12
C THR A 270 -8.01 -2.30 12.28
N LYS A 271 -7.96 -2.89 13.48
CA LYS A 271 -8.63 -4.13 13.84
C LYS A 271 -9.26 -4.01 15.22
N THR A 272 -10.46 -4.55 15.42
CA THR A 272 -11.15 -4.55 16.71
C THR A 272 -11.15 -5.93 17.34
N PHE A 273 -11.12 -5.98 18.67
CA PHE A 273 -11.15 -7.18 19.48
C PHE A 273 -12.22 -7.06 20.55
N SER A 274 -13.13 -8.04 20.59
CA SER A 274 -14.20 -8.07 21.59
C SER A 274 -13.62 -8.24 23.00
N LEU A 275 -14.13 -7.44 23.94
CA LEU A 275 -13.82 -7.57 25.35
C LEU A 275 -14.63 -8.74 25.95
N LYS A 276 -13.94 -9.59 26.71
CA LYS A 276 -14.56 -10.57 27.59
C LYS A 276 -14.96 -9.89 28.89
N THR A 277 -15.91 -10.46 29.63
CA THR A 277 -16.33 -9.95 30.94
C THR A 277 -16.25 -11.04 31.99
N PHE A 278 -15.81 -10.71 33.20
CA PHE A 278 -16.01 -11.53 34.40
C PHE A 278 -16.43 -10.64 35.57
N GLU A 279 -17.03 -11.24 36.58
CA GLU A 279 -17.23 -10.60 37.87
C GLU A 279 -16.06 -10.96 38.79
N ASN A 280 -15.37 -9.95 39.32
CA ASN A 280 -14.25 -10.17 40.24
C ASN A 280 -14.75 -10.50 41.66
N SER A 281 -13.84 -10.84 42.57
CA SER A 281 -14.16 -11.16 43.97
C SER A 281 -14.84 -10.02 44.75
N GLU A 282 -14.83 -8.79 44.23
CA GLU A 282 -15.50 -7.61 44.80
C GLU A 282 -16.91 -7.39 44.20
N GLY A 283 -17.41 -8.31 43.36
CA GLY A 283 -18.70 -8.17 42.67
C GLY A 283 -18.69 -7.14 41.54
N LYS A 284 -17.51 -6.69 41.09
CA LYS A 284 -17.37 -5.72 39.99
C LYS A 284 -17.19 -6.44 38.67
N LYS A 285 -17.95 -6.01 37.66
CA LYS A 285 -17.78 -6.49 36.28
C LYS A 285 -16.55 -5.84 35.66
N ILE A 286 -15.59 -6.66 35.28
CA ILE A 286 -14.35 -6.23 34.62
C ILE A 286 -14.39 -6.70 33.18
N LYS A 287 -14.22 -5.75 32.25
CA LYS A 287 -14.08 -6.02 30.82
C LYS A 287 -12.61 -6.10 30.45
N TYR A 288 -12.22 -7.12 29.69
CA TYR A 288 -10.80 -7.38 29.39
C TYR A 288 -10.56 -8.07 28.05
N TYR A 289 -9.33 -7.98 27.56
CA TYR A 289 -8.81 -8.77 26.45
C TYR A 289 -7.44 -9.36 26.81
N ILE A 290 -7.25 -10.65 26.51
CA ILE A 290 -5.97 -11.34 26.70
C ILE A 290 -5.17 -11.21 25.42
N THR A 291 -3.94 -10.69 25.52
CA THR A 291 -3.08 -10.50 24.34
C THR A 291 -1.89 -11.44 24.29
N GLU A 292 -1.43 -11.93 25.44
CA GLU A 292 -0.23 -12.75 25.54
C GLU A 292 -0.31 -13.61 26.81
N VAL A 293 -0.03 -14.89 26.66
CA VAL A 293 0.12 -15.85 27.76
C VAL A 293 1.58 -16.25 27.77
N GLY A 294 2.39 -15.57 28.59
CA GLY A 294 3.80 -15.92 28.78
C GLY A 294 3.95 -17.03 29.81
N ASP A 295 5.17 -17.50 30.05
CA ASP A 295 5.43 -18.62 30.97
C ASP A 295 5.02 -18.35 32.42
N LYS A 296 5.19 -17.09 32.88
CA LYS A 296 4.94 -16.68 34.28
C LYS A 296 3.75 -15.75 34.46
N TYR A 297 3.44 -14.93 33.45
CA TYR A 297 2.40 -13.91 33.52
C TYR A 297 1.55 -13.93 32.26
N THR A 298 0.29 -13.59 32.44
CA THR A 298 -0.65 -13.32 31.36
C THR A 298 -0.89 -11.80 31.28
N LYS A 299 -0.84 -11.25 30.08
CA LYS A 299 -1.05 -9.82 29.81
C LYS A 299 -2.50 -9.54 29.46
N TYR A 300 -3.11 -8.67 30.26
CA TYR A 300 -4.50 -8.21 30.14
C TYR A 300 -4.54 -6.74 29.73
N TYR A 301 -5.37 -6.43 28.74
CA TYR A 301 -5.89 -5.08 28.55
C TYR A 301 -7.23 -4.99 29.25
N ILE A 302 -7.37 -4.06 30.18
CA ILE A 302 -8.54 -3.90 31.04
C ILE A 302 -9.19 -2.56 30.76
N ASP A 303 -10.51 -2.58 30.61
CA ASP A 303 -11.33 -1.38 30.64
C ASP A 303 -11.77 -1.10 32.10
N LEU A 304 -11.15 -0.09 32.70
CA LEU A 304 -11.48 0.41 34.01
C LEU A 304 -12.34 1.68 33.87
N PHE A 305 -13.63 1.47 33.58
CA PHE A 305 -14.62 2.55 33.44
C PHE A 305 -14.27 3.59 32.35
N GLY A 306 -13.87 3.13 31.16
CA GLY A 306 -13.45 3.96 30.02
C GLY A 306 -11.95 4.24 29.98
N LYS A 307 -11.21 3.82 31.00
CA LYS A 307 -9.75 3.91 31.06
C LYS A 307 -9.12 2.57 30.70
N LEU A 308 -8.47 2.52 29.54
CA LEU A 308 -7.61 1.40 29.15
C LEU A 308 -6.38 1.33 30.07
N VAL A 309 -6.18 0.15 30.66
CA VAL A 309 -5.05 -0.19 31.54
C VAL A 309 -4.42 -1.51 31.10
N VAL A 310 -3.10 -1.63 31.23
CA VAL A 310 -2.36 -2.88 30.98
C VAL A 310 -2.00 -3.53 32.32
N VAL A 311 -2.36 -4.81 32.49
CA VAL A 311 -2.05 -5.57 33.70
C VAL A 311 -1.40 -6.91 33.37
N TYR A 312 -0.31 -7.21 34.06
CA TYR A 312 0.39 -8.49 34.02
C TYR A 312 0.05 -9.26 35.30
N LEU A 313 -0.73 -10.33 35.14
CA LEU A 313 -1.19 -11.18 36.24
C LEU A 313 -0.37 -12.49 36.24
N PRO A 314 0.21 -12.90 37.38
CA PRO A 314 0.88 -14.20 37.47
C PRO A 314 -0.05 -15.35 37.11
N ASN A 315 0.43 -16.31 36.32
CA ASN A 315 -0.39 -17.41 35.77
C ASN A 315 -1.01 -18.30 36.86
N GLN A 316 -0.40 -18.36 38.05
CA GLN A 316 -0.95 -19.09 39.19
C GLN A 316 -2.14 -18.42 39.87
N ILE A 317 -2.46 -17.16 39.54
CA ILE A 317 -3.57 -16.40 40.12
C ILE A 317 -4.72 -16.37 39.11
N LEU A 318 -5.91 -16.80 39.55
CA LEU A 318 -7.10 -16.71 38.71
C LEU A 318 -7.50 -15.24 38.49
N PRO A 319 -7.93 -14.85 37.26
CA PRO A 319 -8.30 -13.46 36.96
C PRO A 319 -9.35 -12.88 37.92
N LYS A 320 -10.35 -13.67 38.28
CA LYS A 320 -11.42 -13.25 39.22
C LYS A 320 -10.90 -12.83 40.60
N ASP A 321 -9.76 -13.40 41.03
CA ASP A 321 -9.20 -13.19 42.36
C ASP A 321 -8.06 -12.16 42.33
N GLY A 322 -7.32 -12.09 41.21
CA GLY A 322 -6.17 -11.20 41.06
C GLY A 322 -6.52 -9.80 40.55
N LEU A 323 -7.51 -9.66 39.67
CA LEU A 323 -7.90 -8.40 39.03
C LEU A 323 -8.96 -7.64 39.84
N THR A 324 -8.67 -7.41 41.13
CA THR A 324 -9.44 -6.50 41.98
C THR A 324 -9.08 -5.04 41.67
N ILE A 325 -9.97 -4.10 42.01
CA ILE A 325 -9.72 -2.67 41.74
C ILE A 325 -8.42 -2.21 42.43
N SER A 326 -8.24 -2.60 43.71
CA SER A 326 -7.03 -2.25 44.46
C SER A 326 -5.76 -2.85 43.85
N ASN A 327 -5.81 -4.08 43.33
CA ASN A 327 -4.64 -4.69 42.68
C ASN A 327 -4.33 -4.02 41.35
N ILE A 328 -5.34 -3.64 40.57
CA ILE A 328 -5.17 -2.92 39.30
C ILE A 328 -4.55 -1.54 39.57
N GLU A 329 -5.02 -0.80 40.57
CA GLU A 329 -4.45 0.50 40.95
C GLU A 329 -2.98 0.39 41.35
N LYS A 330 -2.63 -0.62 42.17
CA LYS A 330 -1.23 -0.91 42.52
C LYS A 330 -0.41 -1.28 41.28
N ALA A 331 -0.98 -2.10 40.40
CA ALA A 331 -0.32 -2.51 39.17
C ALA A 331 0.01 -1.32 38.27
N ILE A 332 -0.89 -0.33 38.13
CA ILE A 332 -0.62 0.89 37.34
C ILE A 332 0.65 1.61 37.82
N THR A 333 0.85 1.69 39.14
CA THR A 333 2.06 2.30 39.72
C THR A 333 3.31 1.43 39.61
N ASN A 334 3.14 0.14 39.31
CA ASN A 334 4.18 -0.88 39.16
C ASN A 334 4.32 -1.36 37.70
N GLU A 335 4.19 -0.45 36.74
CA GLU A 335 4.32 -0.72 35.29
C GLU A 335 3.37 -1.80 34.75
N GLY A 336 2.25 -2.02 35.43
CA GLY A 336 1.22 -3.01 35.12
C GLY A 336 1.37 -4.34 35.85
N TYR A 337 2.41 -4.58 36.65
CA TYR A 337 2.61 -5.90 37.28
C TYR A 337 1.85 -6.04 38.61
N ILE A 338 1.04 -7.10 38.72
CA ILE A 338 0.52 -7.57 40.00
C ILE A 338 1.59 -8.46 40.64
N GLY A 339 2.19 -7.97 41.73
CA GLY A 339 3.26 -8.68 42.44
C GLY A 339 4.67 -8.32 41.93
N PRO A 340 5.66 -9.21 42.09
CA PRO A 340 7.04 -8.90 41.75
C PRO A 340 7.20 -8.67 40.24
N LYS A 341 7.98 -7.65 39.88
CA LYS A 341 8.30 -7.30 38.50
C LYS A 341 9.50 -8.14 38.01
N PRO A 342 9.43 -8.80 36.84
CA PRO A 342 10.59 -9.48 36.23
C PRO A 342 11.72 -8.49 35.88
N ALA A 343 12.98 -8.92 36.02
CA ALA A 343 14.14 -8.10 35.63
C ALA A 343 14.25 -7.87 34.11
N GLU A 344 13.70 -8.78 33.31
CA GLU A 344 13.63 -8.65 31.85
C GLU A 344 12.44 -7.74 31.47
N ILE A 345 12.74 -6.50 31.11
CA ILE A 345 11.73 -5.52 30.67
C ILE A 345 11.18 -5.96 29.31
N LYS A 346 9.91 -6.40 29.26
CA LYS A 346 9.24 -6.80 28.02
C LYS A 346 8.15 -5.79 27.64
N THR A 347 8.49 -4.95 26.66
CA THR A 347 7.65 -3.94 25.97
C THR A 347 7.51 -2.59 26.67
N LYS A 348 8.21 -1.57 26.14
CA LYS A 348 7.93 -0.16 26.48
C LYS A 348 6.64 0.27 25.80
N TYR A 349 5.62 0.54 26.60
CA TYR A 349 4.42 1.25 26.17
C TYR A 349 4.38 2.62 26.82
N ASN A 350 3.60 3.52 26.22
CA ASN A 350 3.28 4.81 26.82
C ASN A 350 1.75 4.95 26.92
N LEU A 351 1.26 5.30 28.11
CA LEU A 351 -0.17 5.44 28.39
C LEU A 351 -0.53 6.92 28.40
N PHE A 352 -1.47 7.31 27.54
CA PHE A 352 -1.97 8.67 27.43
C PHE A 352 -3.39 8.75 27.99
N THR A 353 -3.69 9.81 28.73
CA THR A 353 -5.04 10.09 29.24
C THR A 353 -5.52 11.43 28.67
N ARG A 354 -6.75 11.46 28.19
CA ARG A 354 -7.40 12.65 27.65
C ARG A 354 -8.11 13.42 28.76
N THR A 355 -8.48 14.67 28.47
CA THR A 355 -9.23 15.51 29.44
C THR A 355 -10.62 14.97 29.75
N ASP A 356 -11.19 14.14 28.86
CA ASP A 356 -12.47 13.46 29.08
C ASP A 356 -12.36 12.18 29.94
N GLY A 357 -11.16 11.85 30.42
CA GLY A 357 -10.89 10.67 31.25
C GLY A 357 -10.61 9.39 30.47
N THR A 358 -10.84 9.36 29.15
CA THR A 358 -10.49 8.21 28.32
C THR A 358 -8.97 8.08 28.18
N SER A 359 -8.48 6.87 27.90
CA SER A 359 -7.06 6.62 27.68
C SER A 359 -6.78 5.76 26.46
N PHE A 360 -5.54 5.83 26.01
CA PHE A 360 -5.03 4.98 24.94
C PHE A 360 -3.56 4.64 25.19
N LEU A 361 -3.14 3.52 24.61
CA LEU A 361 -1.80 2.99 24.69
C LEU A 361 -1.07 3.20 23.38
N ILE A 362 0.22 3.51 23.46
CA ILE A 362 1.13 3.48 22.32
C ILE A 362 2.26 2.50 22.59
N THR A 363 2.51 1.60 21.64
CA THR A 363 3.71 0.76 21.60
C THR A 363 4.44 0.95 20.26
N SER A 364 5.76 0.76 20.24
CA SER A 364 6.51 0.68 18.98
C SER A 364 6.14 -0.60 18.23
N SER A 365 6.09 -0.57 16.90
CA SER A 365 5.97 -1.78 16.06
C SER A 365 7.30 -2.28 15.51
N GLU A 366 8.44 -1.77 16.03
CA GLU A 366 9.82 -1.98 15.52
C GLU A 366 10.07 -1.45 14.10
N ARG A 367 9.00 -1.13 13.34
CA ARG A 367 9.05 -0.62 11.98
C ARG A 367 9.37 0.85 11.94
N LYS A 368 10.42 1.19 11.20
CA LYS A 368 10.86 2.57 10.98
C LYS A 368 11.41 2.73 9.58
N LYS A 369 11.10 3.85 8.93
CA LYS A 369 11.68 4.24 7.65
C LYS A 369 12.24 5.64 7.74
N LYS A 370 13.57 5.75 7.65
CA LYS A 370 14.30 7.02 7.90
C LYS A 370 13.87 7.63 9.25
N ASN A 371 13.18 8.77 9.25
CA ASN A 371 12.70 9.44 10.46
C ASN A 371 11.25 9.11 10.81
N LEU A 372 10.53 8.35 9.98
CA LEU A 372 9.14 7.99 10.20
C LEU A 372 9.05 6.68 10.99
N GLY A 373 8.54 6.77 12.21
CA GLY A 373 8.24 5.61 13.06
C GLY A 373 6.81 5.14 12.89
N GLU A 374 6.59 3.84 13.08
CA GLU A 374 5.29 3.24 13.17
C GLU A 374 4.98 2.77 14.59
N PHE A 375 3.75 3.01 15.00
CA PHE A 375 3.30 2.74 16.36
C PHE A 375 1.97 2.00 16.33
N CYS A 376 1.82 1.06 17.26
CA CYS A 376 0.56 0.45 17.60
C CYS A 376 -0.16 1.36 18.61
N TYR A 377 -1.29 1.90 18.19
CA TYR A 377 -2.20 2.69 19.01
C TYR A 377 -3.37 1.78 19.43
N LEU A 378 -3.64 1.69 20.73
CA LEU A 378 -4.73 0.90 21.27
C LEU A 378 -5.66 1.78 22.10
N ASP A 379 -6.95 1.76 21.80
CA ASP A 379 -7.98 2.41 22.61
C ASP A 379 -9.24 1.56 22.73
N ILE A 380 -10.14 1.99 23.60
CA ILE A 380 -11.47 1.41 23.74
C ILE A 380 -12.45 2.29 22.97
N ILE A 381 -13.24 1.65 22.12
CA ILE A 381 -14.31 2.32 21.36
C ILE A 381 -15.59 1.48 21.43
N GLN A 382 -16.71 2.11 21.09
CA GLN A 382 -17.95 1.38 20.85
C GLN A 382 -18.04 0.93 19.39
N ASN A 383 -18.35 -0.35 19.18
CA ASN A 383 -18.63 -0.87 17.85
C ASN A 383 -20.03 -0.44 17.36
N SER A 384 -20.41 -0.84 16.14
CA SER A 384 -21.72 -0.49 15.56
C SER A 384 -22.92 -1.05 16.32
N GLN A 385 -22.72 -1.99 17.24
CA GLN A 385 -23.74 -2.59 18.10
C GLN A 385 -23.77 -1.94 19.50
N GLY A 386 -22.93 -0.93 19.75
CA GLY A 386 -22.82 -0.26 21.05
C GLY A 386 -22.00 -1.02 22.10
N GLU A 387 -21.26 -2.06 21.69
CA GLU A 387 -20.40 -2.83 22.60
C GLU A 387 -19.00 -2.24 22.65
N ASP A 388 -18.43 -2.17 23.86
CA ASP A 388 -17.04 -1.75 24.04
C ASP A 388 -16.08 -2.82 23.49
N VAL A 389 -15.19 -2.39 22.61
CA VAL A 389 -14.15 -3.22 21.99
C VAL A 389 -12.80 -2.52 22.10
N ILE A 390 -11.73 -3.32 22.11
CA ILE A 390 -10.40 -2.76 21.92
C ILE A 390 -10.17 -2.58 20.44
N ARG A 391 -9.83 -1.36 20.03
CA ARG A 391 -9.34 -1.07 18.69
C ARG A 391 -7.82 -1.00 18.74
N ARG A 392 -7.18 -1.77 17.86
CA ARG A 392 -5.78 -1.63 17.49
C ARG A 392 -5.69 -0.92 16.17
N SER A 393 -4.95 0.18 16.12
CA SER A 393 -4.65 0.90 14.91
C SER A 393 -3.15 1.09 14.77
N PHE A 394 -2.65 1.08 13.53
CA PHE A 394 -1.29 1.53 13.28
C PHE A 394 -1.29 3.01 12.90
N ILE A 395 -0.36 3.76 13.48
CA ILE A 395 -0.15 5.17 13.19
C ILE A 395 1.31 5.44 12.85
N LEU A 396 1.53 6.52 12.10
CA LEU A 396 2.85 6.93 11.64
C LEU A 396 3.14 8.34 12.13
N SER A 397 4.31 8.53 12.74
CA SER A 397 4.77 9.83 13.24
C SER A 397 6.28 9.93 13.17
N GLU A 398 6.78 11.14 12.95
CA GLU A 398 8.20 11.47 13.06
C GLU A 398 8.65 11.60 14.53
N ASN A 399 7.73 11.86 15.47
CA ASN A 399 8.05 11.77 16.89
C ASN A 399 8.09 10.31 17.35
N ASP A 400 8.98 10.01 18.30
CA ASP A 400 8.92 8.75 19.03
C ASP A 400 7.89 8.85 20.16
N LEU A 401 6.63 8.50 19.83
CA LEU A 401 5.49 8.62 20.73
C LEU A 401 5.62 7.75 22.00
N THR A 402 6.54 6.79 22.02
CA THR A 402 6.81 5.93 23.20
C THR A 402 7.70 6.61 24.24
N LYS A 403 8.33 7.75 23.93
CA LYS A 403 9.34 8.40 24.78
C LYS A 403 8.85 9.58 25.60
N PHE A 404 7.65 10.11 25.35
CA PHE A 404 7.10 11.21 26.14
C PHE A 404 6.81 10.78 27.58
N LYS A 405 7.44 11.44 28.56
CA LYS A 405 7.27 11.12 30.00
C LYS A 405 6.61 12.22 30.81
N ASP A 406 6.67 13.46 30.35
CA ASP A 406 6.05 14.58 31.04
C ASP A 406 4.53 14.53 30.88
N GLU A 407 3.78 14.60 31.98
CA GLU A 407 2.32 14.43 31.94
C GLU A 407 1.62 15.60 31.24
N ASN A 408 2.13 16.83 31.33
CA ASN A 408 1.56 17.97 30.60
C ASN A 408 1.74 17.79 29.08
N GLN A 409 2.92 17.34 28.64
CA GLN A 409 3.17 17.02 27.23
C GLN A 409 2.28 15.87 26.75
N LYS A 410 2.13 14.82 27.57
CA LYS A 410 1.26 13.68 27.23
C LYS A 410 -0.19 14.10 27.11
N GLU A 411 -0.71 14.88 28.06
CA GLU A 411 -2.06 15.43 27.98
C GLU A 411 -2.24 16.28 26.72
N LEU A 412 -1.29 17.16 26.41
CA LEU A 412 -1.35 17.97 25.21
C LEU A 412 -1.38 17.13 23.93
N ILE A 413 -0.50 16.14 23.80
CA ILE A 413 -0.47 15.22 22.65
C ILE A 413 -1.79 14.43 22.53
N ALA A 414 -2.31 13.94 23.65
CA ALA A 414 -3.55 13.16 23.72
C ALA A 414 -4.77 13.95 23.23
N ASN A 415 -4.78 15.25 23.50
CA ASN A 415 -5.89 16.15 23.17
C ASN A 415 -5.66 17.00 21.91
N THR A 416 -4.46 16.94 21.30
CA THR A 416 -4.14 17.64 20.05
C THR A 416 -3.81 16.66 18.92
N LEU A 417 -2.54 16.25 18.79
CA LEU A 417 -2.00 15.38 17.74
C LEU A 417 -2.81 14.09 17.60
N LEU A 418 -3.21 13.51 18.73
CA LEU A 418 -3.90 12.21 18.86
C LEU A 418 -5.30 12.31 19.47
N SER A 419 -5.94 13.48 19.36
CA SER A 419 -7.36 13.61 19.72
C SER A 419 -8.23 12.64 18.90
N SER A 420 -9.25 12.05 19.52
CA SER A 420 -10.05 10.97 18.91
C SER A 420 -10.61 11.35 17.54
N ARG A 421 -11.25 12.52 17.43
CA ARG A 421 -11.81 13.06 16.17
C ARG A 421 -10.75 13.20 15.08
N ARG A 422 -9.56 13.66 15.45
CA ARG A 422 -8.46 13.83 14.49
C ARG A 422 -7.92 12.49 14.04
N LEU A 423 -7.68 11.59 14.99
CA LEU A 423 -7.13 10.27 14.73
C LEU A 423 -8.03 9.46 13.79
N GLU A 424 -9.35 9.47 14.00
CA GLU A 424 -10.30 8.83 13.08
C GLU A 424 -10.13 9.30 11.64
N LYS A 425 -10.06 10.62 11.44
CA LYS A 425 -9.80 11.19 10.12
C LYS A 425 -8.45 10.73 9.55
N LYS A 426 -7.41 10.64 10.37
CA LYS A 426 -6.07 10.21 9.94
C LYS A 426 -6.00 8.73 9.57
N LEU A 427 -6.69 7.87 10.30
CA LEU A 427 -6.79 6.45 9.96
C LEU A 427 -7.54 6.23 8.64
N ILE A 428 -8.61 6.98 8.40
CA ILE A 428 -9.44 6.81 7.20
C ILE A 428 -8.79 7.42 5.95
N SER A 429 -8.29 8.65 6.05
CA SER A 429 -7.91 9.44 4.87
C SER A 429 -6.40 9.64 4.69
N PHE A 430 -5.58 9.22 5.65
CA PHE A 430 -4.14 9.49 5.66
C PHE A 430 -3.31 8.25 6.01
N ASN A 431 -3.90 7.05 5.91
CA ASN A 431 -3.25 5.77 6.21
C ASN A 431 -2.53 5.75 7.58
N GLY A 432 -3.14 6.38 8.57
CA GLY A 432 -2.59 6.47 9.94
C GLY A 432 -1.48 7.51 10.13
N TYR A 433 -1.13 8.31 9.11
CA TYR A 433 -0.14 9.38 9.28
C TYR A 433 -0.69 10.56 10.09
N VAL A 434 -0.17 10.71 11.31
CA VAL A 434 -0.61 11.74 12.26
C VAL A 434 0.25 13.01 12.20
N GLY A 435 1.42 12.95 11.56
CA GLY A 435 2.43 14.03 11.57
C GLY A 435 3.24 14.03 12.86
N TYR A 436 3.80 15.17 13.20
CA TYR A 436 4.60 15.36 14.42
C TYR A 436 4.25 16.67 15.13
N ILE A 437 4.55 16.72 16.43
CA ILE A 437 4.49 17.92 17.25
C ILE A 437 5.89 18.54 17.35
N GLY A 438 5.98 19.84 17.10
CA GLY A 438 7.21 20.62 17.25
C GLY A 438 7.43 21.07 18.69
N ASP A 439 8.59 21.69 18.95
CA ASP A 439 8.95 22.21 20.29
C ASP A 439 8.05 23.36 20.75
N ASP A 440 7.39 24.04 19.80
CA ASP A 440 6.35 25.06 20.02
C ASP A 440 4.95 24.47 20.25
N PHE A 441 4.87 23.14 20.35
CA PHE A 441 3.66 22.35 20.47
C PHE A 441 2.65 22.50 19.32
N GLN A 442 3.09 22.97 18.16
CA GLN A 442 2.28 22.98 16.94
C GLN A 442 2.42 21.67 16.16
N ILE A 443 1.42 21.37 15.34
CA ILE A 443 1.40 20.13 14.53
C ILE A 443 2.00 20.42 13.14
N TYR A 444 3.03 19.67 12.81
CA TYR A 444 3.76 19.73 11.55
C TYR A 444 3.67 18.42 10.78
N TYR A 445 4.05 18.48 9.51
CA TYR A 445 3.98 17.35 8.59
C TYR A 445 5.11 17.43 7.57
N ASP A 446 5.72 16.29 7.32
CA ASP A 446 6.76 16.13 6.33
C ASP A 446 6.13 15.96 4.94
N LYS A 447 6.44 16.88 4.02
CA LYS A 447 5.90 16.86 2.66
C LYS A 447 6.33 15.62 1.87
N ALA A 448 7.52 15.08 2.12
CA ALA A 448 7.96 13.85 1.46
C ALA A 448 7.16 12.65 1.96
N VAL A 449 6.81 12.60 3.25
CA VAL A 449 5.92 11.56 3.80
C VAL A 449 4.52 11.70 3.20
N GLU A 450 3.95 12.90 3.17
CA GLU A 450 2.63 13.13 2.57
C GLU A 450 2.59 12.73 1.09
N ASN A 451 3.60 13.10 0.31
CA ASN A 451 3.72 12.70 -1.09
C ASN A 451 3.80 11.18 -1.23
N SER A 452 4.55 10.49 -0.38
CA SER A 452 4.69 9.02 -0.42
C SER A 452 3.39 8.27 -0.10
N LEU A 453 2.44 8.94 0.55
CA LEU A 453 1.12 8.43 0.90
C LEU A 453 0.02 8.95 -0.04
N ASN A 454 0.39 9.69 -1.08
CA ASN A 454 -0.53 10.42 -1.96
C ASN A 454 -1.53 11.30 -1.17
N ILE A 455 -1.07 11.89 -0.06
CA ILE A 455 -1.87 12.79 0.77
C ILE A 455 -1.84 14.18 0.14
N GLN A 456 -2.98 14.65 -0.34
CA GLN A 456 -3.18 16.03 -0.76
C GLN A 456 -3.95 16.80 0.31
N ARG A 457 -3.31 17.83 0.90
CA ARG A 457 -4.03 18.79 1.73
C ARG A 457 -4.78 19.75 0.84
N GLY A 458 -6.10 19.84 1.00
CA GLY A 458 -6.83 21.01 0.52
C GLY A 458 -6.18 22.26 1.11
N ARG A 459 -5.97 23.30 0.27
CA ARG A 459 -5.63 24.63 0.78
C ARG A 459 -6.73 25.01 1.77
N ARG A 460 -6.35 25.28 3.03
CA ARG A 460 -7.25 25.91 3.99
C ARG A 460 -7.33 27.39 3.70
#